data_AF-A0A7L1NM02-F1
#
_entry.id   AF-A0A7L1NM02-F1
#
_cell.length_a   1.000
_cell.length_b   1.000
_cell.length_c   1.000
_cell.angle_alpha   90.00
_cell.angle_beta   90.00
_cell.angle_gamma   90.00
#
_symmetry.space_group_name_H-M   'P 1'
#
loop_
_entity.id
_entity.type
_entity.pdbx_description
1 polymer ?
#
loop_
_entity_poly.entity_id
_entity_poly.type
_entity_poly.pdbx_seq_one_letter_code
_entity_poly.pdbx_strand_id
1 'polypeptide(L)'
;QLRLLLTLGFGDPAESGAALFHNAGDQWGALRDLQRGRLQPFLRRLWEPEPELDFDGDQQPLVRRILATLGVASWGRALLVASLGQELGLGRVPRTGRALVELVEAVGCWPDRDRVLRVLRCECAVCGWGLPRHQALSLTGCQCPLCPECFRGHFRVSVRERGVRDLCCPACARPDLTDDSLAPGYFATLDVQLRQYLDPATYQLFTQKLTELELMKDPKFIWC
;
A
#
# COMPACT_ATOMS: atom_id res chain seq x y z
N GLN A 1 36.92 25.31 33.18
CA GLN A 1 36.53 24.45 32.06
C GLN A 1 35.24 23.68 32.37
N LEU A 2 35.21 22.85 33.42
CA LEU A 2 34.00 22.13 33.87
C LEU A 2 32.79 23.03 34.15
N ARG A 3 33.00 24.15 34.87
CA ARG A 3 31.95 25.14 35.18
C ARG A 3 31.24 25.68 33.93
N LEU A 4 31.96 25.81 32.81
CA LEU A 4 31.42 26.34 31.56
C LEU A 4 30.47 25.32 30.88
N LEU A 5 30.83 24.04 30.88
CA LEU A 5 29.96 22.97 30.35
C LEU A 5 28.67 22.84 31.17
N LEU A 6 28.78 22.97 32.51
CA LEU A 6 27.62 22.98 33.40
C LEU A 6 26.69 24.17 33.12
N THR A 7 27.22 25.37 32.89
CA THR A 7 26.41 26.55 32.53
C THR A 7 25.73 26.43 31.16
N LEU A 8 26.28 25.62 30.24
CA LEU A 8 25.69 25.34 28.93
C LEU A 8 24.60 24.25 28.97
N GLY A 9 24.25 23.75 30.16
CA GLY A 9 23.16 22.80 30.36
C GLY A 9 23.58 21.33 30.35
N PHE A 10 24.87 21.00 30.31
CA PHE A 10 25.38 19.65 30.55
C PHE A 10 25.54 19.44 32.06
N GLY A 11 24.41 19.15 32.71
CA GLY A 11 24.27 19.18 34.18
C GLY A 11 24.97 18.05 34.94
N ASP A 12 25.42 16.99 34.27
CA ASP A 12 26.15 15.90 34.91
C ASP A 12 27.66 16.24 35.01
N PRO A 13 28.19 16.46 36.22
CA PRO A 13 29.61 16.77 36.42
C PRO A 13 30.53 15.60 36.08
N ALA A 14 30.07 14.35 36.22
CA ALA A 14 30.86 13.16 35.91
C ALA A 14 31.00 12.99 34.38
N GLU A 15 29.89 13.13 33.64
CA GLU A 15 29.88 13.10 32.17
C GLU A 15 30.74 14.23 31.59
N SER A 16 30.56 15.46 32.09
CA SER A 16 31.31 16.64 31.64
C SER A 16 32.80 16.57 31.98
N GLY A 17 33.14 15.99 33.15
CA GLY A 17 34.52 15.74 33.56
C GLY A 17 35.20 14.68 32.71
N ALA A 18 34.50 13.57 32.40
CA ALA A 18 34.99 12.52 31.52
C ALA A 18 35.22 13.00 30.08
N ALA A 19 34.34 13.87 29.56
CA ALA A 19 34.49 14.48 28.24
C ALA A 19 35.70 15.43 28.16
N LEU A 20 35.93 16.24 29.20
CA LEU A 20 37.11 17.11 29.30
C LEU A 20 38.40 16.29 29.41
N PHE A 21 38.38 15.19 30.16
CA PHE A 21 39.52 14.28 30.28
C PHE A 21 39.88 13.64 28.93
N HIS A 22 38.89 13.10 28.21
CA HIS A 22 39.09 12.51 26.88
C HIS A 22 39.63 13.52 25.85
N ASN A 23 39.25 14.79 25.98
CA ASN A 23 39.68 15.86 25.08
C ASN A 23 40.92 16.62 25.59
N ALA A 24 41.68 16.07 26.55
CA ALA A 24 42.89 16.69 27.13
C ALA A 24 42.68 18.14 27.62
N GLY A 25 41.47 18.46 28.11
CA GLY A 25 41.09 19.80 28.55
C GLY A 25 40.67 20.76 27.42
N ASP A 26 40.57 20.31 26.16
CA ASP A 26 39.94 21.09 25.10
C ASP A 26 38.43 21.21 25.36
N GLN A 27 38.01 22.45 25.61
CA GLN A 27 36.62 22.78 25.91
C GLN A 27 35.71 22.59 24.70
N TRP A 28 36.19 22.90 23.50
CA TRP A 28 35.39 22.79 22.28
C TRP A 28 35.26 21.34 21.84
N GLY A 29 36.32 20.53 21.97
CA GLY A 29 36.29 19.09 21.81
C GLY A 29 35.29 18.42 22.75
N ALA A 30 35.41 18.69 24.06
CA ALA A 30 34.50 18.15 25.06
C ALA A 30 33.04 18.55 24.81
N LEU A 31 32.78 19.81 24.44
CA LEU A 31 31.44 20.28 24.09
C LEU A 31 30.86 19.54 22.87
N ARG A 32 31.65 19.35 21.81
CA ARG A 32 31.22 18.63 20.60
C ARG A 32 30.87 17.18 20.91
N ASP A 33 31.64 16.51 21.75
CA ASP A 33 31.38 15.11 22.12
C ASP A 33 30.11 14.97 22.95
N LEU A 34 29.90 15.84 23.94
CA LEU A 34 28.69 15.88 24.74
C LEU A 34 27.44 16.21 23.89
N GLN A 35 27.57 17.16 22.96
CA GLN A 35 26.52 17.48 22.00
C GLN A 35 26.22 16.29 21.07
N ARG A 36 27.25 15.57 20.60
CA ARG A 36 27.08 14.37 19.79
C ARG A 36 26.27 13.32 20.54
N GLY A 37 26.60 13.07 21.81
CA GLY A 37 25.84 12.18 22.71
C GLY A 37 24.37 12.57 22.83
N ARG A 38 24.08 13.85 23.10
CA ARG A 38 22.69 14.35 23.16
C ARG A 38 21.92 14.24 21.86
N LEU A 39 22.60 14.43 20.73
CA LEU A 39 21.99 14.37 19.40
C LEU A 39 21.87 12.94 18.86
N GLN A 40 22.53 11.95 19.47
CA GLN A 40 22.47 10.55 19.03
C GLN A 40 21.03 10.04 18.81
N PRO A 41 20.05 10.26 19.70
CA PRO A 41 18.68 9.79 19.48
C PRO A 41 17.98 10.46 18.30
N PHE A 42 18.35 11.68 17.94
CA PHE A 42 17.83 12.38 16.75
C PHE A 42 18.52 11.87 15.48
N LEU A 43 19.84 11.72 15.53
CA LEU A 43 20.63 11.17 14.43
C LEU A 43 20.18 9.76 14.08
N ARG A 44 19.98 8.88 15.08
CA ARG A 44 19.46 7.52 14.85
C ARG A 44 18.09 7.56 14.15
N ARG A 45 17.19 8.42 14.61
CA ARG A 45 15.86 8.61 14.00
C ARG A 45 15.90 9.13 12.57
N LEU A 46 16.94 9.86 12.17
CA LEU A 46 17.12 10.34 10.80
C LEU A 46 17.36 9.17 9.82
N TRP A 47 17.98 8.10 10.31
CA TRP A 47 18.32 6.89 9.54
C TRP A 47 17.32 5.75 9.73
N GLU A 48 16.42 5.87 10.71
CA GLU A 48 15.31 4.95 10.87
C GLU A 48 14.27 5.18 9.77
N PRO A 49 13.60 4.11 9.28
CA PRO A 49 12.52 4.25 8.33
C PRO A 49 11.42 5.12 8.93
N GLU A 50 10.84 6.00 8.12
CA GLU A 50 9.73 6.85 8.55
C GLU A 50 8.60 5.94 9.07
N PRO A 51 8.09 6.16 10.29
CA PRO A 51 7.10 5.25 10.83
C PRO A 51 5.82 5.29 9.99
N GLU A 52 5.03 4.22 10.01
CA GLU A 52 3.73 4.23 9.36
C GLU A 52 2.76 5.18 10.09
N LEU A 53 1.74 5.63 9.37
CA LEU A 53 0.59 6.32 9.96
C LEU A 53 -0.33 5.26 10.56
N ASP A 54 -0.62 5.38 11.84
CA ASP A 54 -1.46 4.42 12.58
C ASP A 54 -2.90 4.96 12.67
N PHE A 55 -3.80 4.39 11.86
CA PHE A 55 -5.22 4.75 11.83
C PHE A 55 -6.05 4.05 12.91
N ASP A 56 -5.50 3.04 13.60
CA ASP A 56 -6.18 2.32 14.68
C ASP A 56 -5.86 2.90 16.07
N GLY A 57 -4.84 3.77 16.15
CA GLY A 57 -4.37 4.42 17.37
C GLY A 57 -5.13 5.70 17.76
N ASP A 58 -4.50 6.51 18.62
CA ASP A 58 -5.04 7.80 19.05
C ASP A 58 -5.10 8.79 17.87
N GLN A 59 -6.26 9.42 17.69
CA GLN A 59 -6.50 10.38 16.62
C GLN A 59 -5.68 11.67 16.79
N GLN A 60 -5.39 12.11 18.02
CA GLN A 60 -4.65 13.37 18.24
C GLN A 60 -3.23 13.37 17.62
N PRO A 61 -2.35 12.39 17.91
CA PRO A 61 -1.04 12.31 17.26
C PRO A 61 -1.16 12.04 15.76
N LEU A 62 -2.13 11.22 15.32
CA LEU A 62 -2.37 10.95 13.91
C LEU A 62 -2.70 12.21 13.12
N VAL A 63 -3.65 13.02 13.59
CA VAL A 63 -4.10 14.26 12.92
C VAL A 63 -2.95 15.27 12.81
N ARG A 64 -2.15 15.45 13.88
CA ARG A 64 -0.94 16.29 13.83
C ARG A 64 0.04 15.82 12.77
N ARG A 65 0.21 14.51 12.66
CA ARG A 65 1.13 13.90 11.70
C ARG A 65 0.62 14.06 10.26
N ILE A 66 -0.65 13.80 10.01
CA ILE A 66 -1.33 14.06 8.72
C ILE A 66 -1.13 15.52 8.29
N LEU A 67 -1.33 16.48 9.19
CA LEU A 67 -1.12 17.92 8.90
C LEU A 67 0.33 18.21 8.51
N ALA A 68 1.28 17.61 9.22
CA ALA A 68 2.70 17.87 8.99
C ALA A 68 3.23 17.20 7.71
N THR A 69 2.68 16.05 7.30
CA THR A 69 3.30 15.21 6.26
C THR A 69 2.48 15.03 4.98
N LEU A 70 1.15 15.26 5.01
CA LEU A 70 0.26 14.97 3.87
C LEU A 70 -0.29 16.21 3.16
N GLY A 71 0.14 17.42 3.53
CA GLY A 71 -0.22 18.65 2.81
C GLY A 71 -1.72 19.01 2.85
N VAL A 72 -2.47 18.51 3.83
CA VAL A 72 -3.90 18.83 3.98
C VAL A 72 -4.11 20.29 4.42
N ALA A 73 -5.12 20.95 3.85
CA ALA A 73 -5.29 22.40 3.99
C ALA A 73 -5.77 22.90 5.37
N SER A 74 -6.32 22.03 6.22
CA SER A 74 -6.83 22.43 7.54
C SER A 74 -6.92 21.26 8.52
N TRP A 75 -7.00 21.58 9.82
CA TRP A 75 -7.22 20.60 10.88
C TRP A 75 -8.51 19.78 10.66
N GLY A 76 -9.60 20.43 10.21
CA GLY A 76 -10.85 19.74 9.91
C GLY A 76 -10.70 18.68 8.81
N ARG A 77 -9.93 18.98 7.75
CA ARG A 77 -9.61 18.00 6.70
C ARG A 77 -8.72 16.88 7.22
N ALA A 78 -7.75 17.19 8.06
CA ALA A 78 -6.89 16.19 8.67
C ALA A 78 -7.68 15.21 9.57
N LEU A 79 -8.62 15.73 10.35
CA LEU A 79 -9.55 14.93 11.15
C LEU A 79 -10.47 14.07 10.26
N LEU A 80 -10.94 14.62 9.13
CA LEU A 80 -11.74 13.87 8.17
C LEU A 80 -10.93 12.70 7.56
N VAL A 81 -9.68 12.93 7.16
CA VAL A 81 -8.77 11.86 6.70
C VAL A 81 -8.57 10.81 7.79
N ALA A 82 -8.27 11.20 9.03
CA ALA A 82 -8.08 10.27 10.14
C ALA A 82 -9.32 9.39 10.38
N SER A 83 -10.50 10.01 10.50
CA SER A 83 -11.76 9.30 10.77
C SER A 83 -12.18 8.37 9.63
N LEU A 84 -12.06 8.82 8.37
CA LEU A 84 -12.36 7.99 7.21
C LEU A 84 -11.36 6.86 7.03
N GLY A 85 -10.07 7.10 7.28
CA GLY A 85 -9.06 6.06 7.18
C GLY A 85 -9.27 4.94 8.19
N GLN A 86 -9.71 5.28 9.40
CA GLN A 86 -10.14 4.31 10.42
C GLN A 86 -11.39 3.54 9.97
N GLU A 87 -12.41 4.22 9.44
CA GLU A 87 -13.64 3.58 8.96
C GLU A 87 -13.41 2.68 7.73
N LEU A 88 -12.41 2.99 6.91
CA LEU A 88 -11.99 2.19 5.77
C LEU A 88 -11.02 1.06 6.15
N GLY A 89 -10.63 0.96 7.43
CA GLY A 89 -9.74 -0.09 7.93
C GLY A 89 -8.33 -0.02 7.32
N LEU A 90 -7.78 1.18 7.11
CA LEU A 90 -6.43 1.35 6.57
C LEU A 90 -5.33 0.77 7.48
N GLY A 91 -5.60 0.66 8.78
CA GLY A 91 -4.65 0.17 9.77
C GLY A 91 -3.36 0.99 9.79
N ARG A 92 -2.21 0.33 9.65
CA ARG A 92 -0.92 0.99 9.51
C ARG A 92 -0.53 1.07 8.04
N VAL A 93 -0.28 2.29 7.59
CA VAL A 93 0.03 2.56 6.19
C VAL A 93 1.22 3.50 6.06
N PRO A 94 2.16 3.23 5.14
CA PRO A 94 3.24 4.16 4.83
C PRO A 94 2.65 5.43 4.19
N ARG A 95 3.37 6.54 4.30
CA ARG A 95 2.98 7.83 3.73
C ARG A 95 2.68 7.76 2.22
N THR A 96 3.37 6.87 1.51
CA THR A 96 3.25 6.63 0.07
C THR A 96 2.22 5.55 -0.27
N GLY A 97 1.48 5.03 0.72
CA GLY A 97 0.44 4.03 0.50
C GLY A 97 -0.64 4.57 -0.43
N ARG A 98 -0.93 3.84 -1.52
CA ARG A 98 -1.91 4.27 -2.53
C ARG A 98 -3.27 4.63 -1.93
N ALA A 99 -3.76 3.81 -0.99
CA ALA A 99 -5.04 4.02 -0.32
C ALA A 99 -5.09 5.35 0.44
N LEU A 100 -3.98 5.75 1.07
CA LEU A 100 -3.84 7.01 1.78
C LEU A 100 -3.82 8.19 0.81
N VAL A 101 -3.08 8.08 -0.28
CA VAL A 101 -3.00 9.12 -1.32
C VAL A 101 -4.40 9.42 -1.88
N GLU A 102 -5.14 8.39 -2.27
CA GLU A 102 -6.50 8.53 -2.80
C GLU A 102 -7.47 9.15 -1.76
N LEU A 103 -7.34 8.77 -0.49
CA LEU A 103 -8.14 9.35 0.58
C LEU A 103 -7.84 10.85 0.78
N VAL A 104 -6.56 11.23 0.80
CA VAL A 104 -6.14 12.63 0.97
C VAL A 104 -6.60 13.48 -0.22
N GLU A 105 -6.47 12.97 -1.45
CA GLU A 105 -6.96 13.64 -2.65
C GLU A 105 -8.48 13.80 -2.64
N ALA A 106 -9.22 12.75 -2.27
CA ALA A 106 -10.68 12.79 -2.20
C ALA A 106 -11.18 13.82 -1.16
N VAL A 107 -10.55 13.87 0.01
CA VAL A 107 -10.84 14.89 1.05
C VAL A 107 -10.40 16.30 0.63
N GLY A 108 -9.35 16.41 -0.19
CA GLY A 108 -8.91 17.67 -0.77
C GLY A 108 -9.95 18.29 -1.71
N CYS A 109 -10.59 17.44 -2.52
CA CYS A 109 -11.65 17.82 -3.46
C CYS A 109 -13.01 18.06 -2.78
N TRP A 110 -13.34 17.26 -1.77
CA TRP A 110 -14.66 17.28 -1.15
C TRP A 110 -14.54 17.29 0.39
N PRO A 111 -15.12 18.29 1.08
CA PRO A 111 -15.17 18.30 2.54
C PRO A 111 -16.28 17.41 3.12
N ASP A 112 -17.15 16.85 2.27
CA ASP A 112 -18.33 16.09 2.68
C ASP A 112 -18.00 14.59 2.83
N ARG A 113 -18.22 14.06 4.04
CA ARG A 113 -17.89 12.67 4.40
C ARG A 113 -18.59 11.65 3.50
N ASP A 114 -19.90 11.78 3.32
CA ASP A 114 -20.71 10.79 2.58
C ASP A 114 -20.37 10.81 1.10
N ARG A 115 -20.01 11.97 0.56
CA ARG A 115 -19.50 12.10 -0.80
C ARG A 115 -18.14 11.44 -0.96
N VAL A 116 -17.21 11.65 -0.01
CA VAL A 116 -15.90 10.99 -0.03
C VAL A 116 -16.07 9.46 0.05
N LEU A 117 -16.93 8.95 0.93
CA LEU A 117 -17.20 7.51 1.04
C LEU A 117 -17.79 6.92 -0.24
N ARG A 118 -18.73 7.60 -0.90
CA ARG A 118 -19.30 7.14 -2.19
C ARG A 118 -18.27 7.05 -3.30
N VAL A 119 -17.28 7.94 -3.28
CA VAL A 119 -16.17 7.92 -4.24
C VAL A 119 -15.18 6.82 -3.88
N LEU A 120 -14.85 6.64 -2.61
CA LEU A 120 -13.85 5.67 -2.18
C LEU A 120 -14.36 4.24 -2.07
N ARG A 121 -15.68 4.00 -2.01
CA ARG A 121 -16.29 2.66 -1.94
C ARG A 121 -16.95 2.26 -3.25
N CYS A 122 -16.94 0.95 -3.50
CA CYS A 122 -17.82 0.28 -4.46
C CYS A 122 -18.30 -1.04 -3.85
N GLU A 123 -19.32 -1.64 -4.46
CA GLU A 123 -19.83 -2.96 -4.06
C GLU A 123 -19.34 -4.00 -5.05
N CYS A 124 -18.90 -5.16 -4.56
CA CYS A 124 -18.53 -6.28 -5.42
C CYS A 124 -19.73 -6.73 -6.24
N ALA A 125 -19.58 -6.81 -7.56
CA ALA A 125 -20.64 -7.21 -8.48
C ALA A 125 -21.07 -8.69 -8.35
N VAL A 126 -20.37 -9.49 -7.54
CA VAL A 126 -20.68 -10.90 -7.28
C VAL A 126 -21.30 -11.10 -5.90
N CYS A 127 -20.66 -10.61 -4.84
CA CYS A 127 -21.12 -10.84 -3.47
C CYS A 127 -21.81 -9.64 -2.81
N GLY A 128 -21.83 -8.47 -3.46
CA GLY A 128 -22.40 -7.23 -2.90
C GLY A 128 -21.59 -6.59 -1.77
N TRP A 129 -20.46 -7.19 -1.36
CA TRP A 129 -19.64 -6.65 -0.28
C TRP A 129 -19.03 -5.29 -0.65
N GLY A 130 -19.14 -4.32 0.26
CA GLY A 130 -18.54 -2.99 0.10
C GLY A 130 -17.02 -3.05 0.30
N LEU A 131 -16.26 -2.54 -0.67
CA LEU A 131 -14.80 -2.49 -0.62
C LEU A 131 -14.25 -1.14 -1.11
N PRO A 132 -13.04 -0.76 -0.67
CA PRO A 132 -12.35 0.39 -1.24
C PRO A 132 -12.11 0.22 -2.74
N ARG A 133 -12.38 1.26 -3.53
CA ARG A 133 -12.29 1.19 -5.00
C ARG A 133 -10.91 0.79 -5.51
N HIS A 134 -9.82 1.20 -4.86
CA HIS A 134 -8.48 0.77 -5.27
C HIS A 134 -8.19 -0.71 -5.06
N GLN A 135 -8.96 -1.38 -4.21
CA GLN A 135 -8.87 -2.83 -3.99
C GLN A 135 -9.81 -3.61 -4.90
N ALA A 136 -10.72 -2.92 -5.60
CA ALA A 136 -11.61 -3.56 -6.56
C ALA A 136 -10.84 -3.93 -7.82
N LEU A 137 -11.03 -5.17 -8.24
CA LEU A 137 -10.48 -5.71 -9.48
C LEU A 137 -11.53 -5.63 -10.57
N SER A 138 -11.11 -5.28 -11.78
CA SER A 138 -11.94 -5.37 -12.98
C SER A 138 -11.15 -6.04 -14.08
N LEU A 139 -11.85 -6.79 -14.93
CA LEU A 139 -11.26 -7.42 -16.11
C LEU A 139 -11.19 -6.44 -17.26
N THR A 140 -10.21 -6.63 -18.14
CA THR A 140 -10.18 -5.93 -19.42
C THR A 140 -11.44 -6.24 -20.23
N GLY A 141 -12.13 -5.19 -20.68
CA GLY A 141 -13.41 -5.31 -21.39
C GLY A 141 -14.66 -5.13 -20.51
N CYS A 142 -14.53 -4.98 -19.19
CA CYS A 142 -15.64 -4.58 -18.33
C CYS A 142 -15.21 -3.63 -17.20
N GLN A 143 -16.18 -3.00 -16.53
CA GLN A 143 -15.97 -2.14 -15.35
C GLN A 143 -16.67 -2.72 -14.11
N CYS A 144 -16.91 -4.03 -14.10
CA CYS A 144 -17.54 -4.70 -12.96
C CYS A 144 -16.51 -4.81 -11.82
N PRO A 145 -16.73 -4.15 -10.67
CA PRO A 145 -15.85 -4.27 -9.52
C PRO A 145 -15.98 -5.67 -8.89
N LEU A 146 -14.85 -6.34 -8.67
CA LEU A 146 -14.77 -7.64 -8.00
C LEU A 146 -13.89 -7.50 -6.78
N CYS A 147 -14.31 -8.07 -5.64
CA CYS A 147 -13.41 -8.18 -4.50
C CYS A 147 -12.32 -9.24 -4.78
N PRO A 148 -11.14 -9.13 -4.13
CA PRO A 148 -10.04 -10.08 -4.32
C PRO A 148 -10.45 -11.55 -4.08
N GLU A 149 -11.36 -11.79 -3.14
CA GLU A 149 -11.85 -13.14 -2.82
C GLU A 149 -12.69 -13.73 -3.95
N CYS A 150 -13.69 -12.99 -4.46
CA CYS A 150 -14.51 -13.43 -5.58
C CYS A 150 -13.67 -13.61 -6.85
N PHE A 151 -12.71 -12.71 -7.09
CA PHE A 151 -11.78 -12.83 -8.22
C PHE A 151 -10.96 -14.12 -8.12
N ARG A 152 -10.28 -14.35 -6.98
CA ARG A 152 -9.46 -15.55 -6.76
C ARG A 152 -10.30 -16.83 -6.82
N GLY A 153 -11.46 -16.83 -6.18
CA GLY A 153 -12.36 -17.98 -6.16
C GLY A 153 -12.82 -18.37 -7.55
N HIS A 154 -13.31 -17.41 -8.33
CA HIS A 154 -13.75 -17.63 -9.71
C HIS A 154 -12.63 -18.20 -10.58
N PHE A 155 -11.48 -17.52 -10.65
CA PHE A 155 -10.40 -17.95 -11.55
C PHE A 155 -9.73 -19.23 -11.10
N ARG A 156 -9.69 -19.54 -9.80
CA ARG A 156 -9.21 -20.83 -9.31
C ARG A 156 -10.07 -21.98 -9.82
N VAL A 157 -11.40 -21.83 -9.75
CA VAL A 157 -12.35 -22.84 -10.25
C VAL A 157 -12.29 -22.92 -11.76
N SER A 158 -12.37 -21.79 -12.46
CA SER A 158 -12.36 -21.76 -13.93
C SER A 158 -11.09 -22.35 -14.53
N VAL A 159 -9.90 -22.11 -13.95
CA VAL A 159 -8.66 -22.71 -14.45
C VAL A 159 -8.62 -24.22 -14.20
N ARG A 160 -9.06 -24.69 -13.03
CA ARG A 160 -8.95 -26.11 -12.64
C ARG A 160 -10.01 -26.98 -13.31
N GLU A 161 -11.25 -26.51 -13.35
CA GLU A 161 -12.41 -27.33 -13.72
C GLU A 161 -12.96 -26.97 -15.11
N ARG A 162 -12.55 -25.83 -15.68
CA ARG A 162 -13.09 -25.33 -16.96
C ARG A 162 -11.99 -25.05 -17.98
N GLY A 163 -12.41 -24.57 -19.16
CA GLY A 163 -11.51 -24.23 -20.26
C GLY A 163 -11.03 -22.78 -20.22
N VAL A 164 -10.02 -22.48 -21.04
CA VAL A 164 -9.49 -21.11 -21.21
C VAL A 164 -10.55 -20.12 -21.69
N ARG A 165 -11.57 -20.61 -22.41
CA ARG A 165 -12.71 -19.79 -22.91
C ARG A 165 -13.70 -19.39 -21.82
N ASP A 166 -13.67 -20.01 -20.64
CA ASP A 166 -14.53 -19.69 -19.50
C ASP A 166 -13.89 -18.67 -18.55
N LEU A 167 -12.71 -18.15 -18.90
CA LEU A 167 -11.98 -17.14 -18.13
C LEU A 167 -12.55 -15.74 -18.37
N CYS A 168 -13.88 -15.59 -18.33
CA CYS A 168 -14.57 -14.31 -18.47
C CYS A 168 -15.02 -13.75 -17.10
N CYS A 169 -15.60 -12.55 -17.09
CA CYS A 169 -16.09 -11.90 -15.87
C CYS A 169 -17.24 -12.70 -15.23
N PRO A 170 -17.17 -13.04 -13.93
CA PRO A 170 -18.26 -13.74 -13.25
C PRO A 170 -19.55 -12.92 -13.14
N ALA A 171 -19.48 -11.60 -13.25
CA ALA A 171 -20.64 -10.72 -13.10
C ALA A 171 -21.36 -10.43 -14.43
N CYS A 172 -20.63 -10.34 -15.55
CA CYS A 172 -21.22 -9.93 -16.84
C CYS A 172 -20.80 -10.79 -18.03
N ALA A 173 -20.06 -11.88 -17.81
CA ALA A 173 -19.57 -12.82 -18.83
C ALA A 173 -18.71 -12.19 -19.95
N ARG A 174 -18.17 -10.98 -19.75
CA ARG A 174 -17.26 -10.31 -20.69
C ARG A 174 -15.79 -10.50 -20.33
N PRO A 175 -14.86 -10.48 -21.29
CA PRO A 175 -15.11 -10.44 -22.74
C PRO A 175 -15.60 -11.78 -23.29
N ASP A 176 -16.18 -11.76 -24.49
CA ASP A 176 -16.52 -12.98 -25.22
C ASP A 176 -15.24 -13.60 -25.80
N LEU A 177 -14.83 -14.72 -25.24
CA LEU A 177 -13.61 -15.44 -25.62
C LEU A 177 -13.82 -16.43 -26.76
N THR A 178 -15.00 -16.42 -27.41
CA THR A 178 -15.22 -17.13 -28.67
C THR A 178 -14.61 -16.38 -29.86
N ASP A 179 -14.39 -15.07 -29.74
CA ASP A 179 -13.70 -14.26 -30.74
C ASP A 179 -12.18 -14.37 -30.57
N ASP A 180 -11.54 -15.14 -31.46
CA ASP A 180 -10.09 -15.39 -31.47
C ASP A 180 -9.25 -14.11 -31.68
N SER A 181 -9.84 -13.00 -32.12
CA SER A 181 -9.13 -11.74 -32.36
C SER A 181 -8.85 -10.94 -31.07
N LEU A 182 -9.74 -11.04 -30.08
CA LEU A 182 -9.66 -10.29 -28.81
C LEU A 182 -8.86 -11.03 -27.73
N ALA A 183 -8.74 -12.35 -27.88
CA ALA A 183 -8.14 -13.24 -26.90
C ALA A 183 -6.68 -12.91 -26.53
N PRO A 184 -5.75 -12.59 -27.46
CA PRO A 184 -4.33 -12.41 -27.09
C PRO A 184 -4.11 -11.19 -26.18
N GLY A 185 -4.72 -10.04 -26.50
CA GLY A 185 -4.60 -8.83 -25.68
C GLY A 185 -5.28 -8.96 -24.32
N TYR A 186 -6.39 -9.70 -24.28
CA TYR A 186 -7.07 -10.04 -23.04
C TYR A 186 -6.18 -10.88 -22.12
N PHE A 187 -5.65 -12.00 -22.61
CA PHE A 187 -4.84 -12.92 -21.81
C PHE A 187 -3.53 -12.31 -21.34
N ALA A 188 -2.89 -11.45 -22.14
CA ALA A 188 -1.70 -10.72 -21.71
C ALA A 188 -1.97 -9.83 -20.47
N THR A 189 -3.14 -9.18 -20.41
CA THR A 189 -3.50 -8.36 -19.24
C THR A 189 -3.97 -9.22 -18.06
N LEU A 190 -4.75 -10.26 -18.35
CA LEU A 190 -5.23 -11.20 -17.34
C LEU A 190 -4.07 -11.93 -16.65
N ASP A 191 -3.02 -12.32 -17.37
CA ASP A 191 -1.84 -12.99 -16.83
C ASP A 191 -1.21 -12.20 -15.66
N VAL A 192 -1.01 -10.90 -15.84
CA VAL A 192 -0.45 -10.01 -14.81
C VAL A 192 -1.31 -10.02 -13.55
N GLN A 193 -2.64 -10.01 -13.71
CA GLN A 193 -3.58 -10.06 -12.58
C GLN A 193 -3.55 -11.45 -11.92
N LEU A 194 -3.65 -12.53 -12.69
CA LEU A 194 -3.69 -13.90 -12.16
C LEU A 194 -2.41 -14.26 -11.41
N ARG A 195 -1.25 -13.79 -11.87
CA ARG A 195 0.03 -13.99 -11.19
C ARG A 195 0.06 -13.39 -9.78
N GLN A 196 -0.69 -12.32 -9.53
CA GLN A 196 -0.77 -11.67 -8.22
C GLN A 196 -1.74 -12.36 -7.27
N TYR A 197 -2.84 -12.91 -7.78
CA TYR A 197 -3.97 -13.39 -6.95
C TYR A 197 -4.11 -14.92 -6.86
N LEU A 198 -3.56 -15.69 -7.81
CA LEU A 198 -3.61 -17.15 -7.78
C LEU A 198 -2.41 -17.76 -7.08
N ASP A 199 -2.60 -18.97 -6.52
CA ASP A 199 -1.48 -19.77 -6.02
C ASP A 199 -0.60 -20.29 -7.18
N PRO A 200 0.71 -20.53 -6.94
CA PRO A 200 1.65 -20.90 -7.99
C PRO A 200 1.23 -22.12 -8.82
N ALA A 201 0.65 -23.14 -8.18
CA ALA A 201 0.20 -24.35 -8.85
C ALA A 201 -0.97 -24.05 -9.82
N THR A 202 -1.96 -23.27 -9.38
CA THR A 202 -3.08 -22.89 -10.26
C THR A 202 -2.63 -21.95 -11.38
N TYR A 203 -1.70 -21.04 -11.12
CA TYR A 203 -1.13 -20.18 -12.15
C TYR A 203 -0.36 -20.98 -13.22
N GLN A 204 0.44 -21.98 -12.82
CA GLN A 204 1.13 -22.88 -13.76
C GLN A 204 0.15 -23.64 -14.66
N LEU A 205 -0.98 -24.13 -14.11
CA LEU A 205 -2.03 -24.77 -14.89
C LEU A 205 -2.65 -23.81 -15.92
N PHE A 206 -2.84 -22.54 -15.55
CA PHE A 206 -3.32 -21.52 -16.49
C PHE A 206 -2.34 -21.31 -17.65
N THR A 207 -1.04 -21.16 -17.36
CA THR A 207 -0.01 -21.00 -18.40
C THR A 207 0.06 -22.24 -19.30
N GLN A 208 0.03 -23.45 -18.72
CA GLN A 208 0.02 -24.69 -19.47
C GLN A 208 -1.18 -24.74 -20.42
N LYS A 209 -2.39 -24.44 -19.94
CA LYS A 209 -3.61 -24.44 -20.76
C LYS A 209 -3.55 -23.42 -21.91
N LEU A 210 -2.93 -22.26 -21.69
CA LEU A 210 -2.71 -21.28 -22.76
C LEU A 210 -1.73 -21.81 -23.81
N THR A 211 -0.61 -22.38 -23.38
CA THR A 211 0.36 -22.99 -24.30
C THR A 211 -0.25 -24.13 -25.10
N GLU A 212 -1.03 -25.01 -24.47
CA GLU A 212 -1.76 -26.08 -25.15
C GLU A 212 -2.76 -25.54 -26.19
N LEU A 213 -3.46 -24.44 -25.87
CA LEU A 213 -4.38 -23.78 -26.81
C LEU A 213 -3.64 -23.21 -28.03
N GLU A 214 -2.45 -22.64 -27.84
CA GLU A 214 -1.61 -22.14 -28.92
C GLU A 214 -1.05 -23.29 -29.78
N LEU A 215 -0.60 -24.38 -29.15
CA LEU A 215 -0.09 -25.57 -29.84
C LEU A 215 -1.18 -26.25 -30.67
N MET A 216 -2.42 -26.30 -30.19
CA MET A 216 -3.56 -26.83 -30.94
C MET A 216 -3.92 -26.01 -32.19
N LYS A 217 -3.46 -24.75 -32.29
CA LYS A 217 -3.60 -23.93 -33.51
C LYS A 217 -2.51 -24.25 -34.55
N ASP A 218 -1.42 -24.92 -34.18
CA ASP A 218 -0.37 -25.34 -35.12
C ASP A 218 -0.79 -26.65 -35.82
N PRO A 219 -1.00 -26.64 -37.15
CA PRO A 219 -1.43 -27.83 -37.90
C PRO A 219 -0.39 -28.97 -37.90
N LYS A 220 0.84 -28.72 -37.45
CA LYS A 220 1.89 -29.75 -37.33
C LYS A 220 2.00 -30.36 -35.93
N PHE A 221 1.23 -29.88 -34.96
CA PHE A 221 1.30 -30.36 -33.60
C PHE A 221 0.54 -31.68 -33.41
N ILE A 222 1.20 -32.67 -32.82
CA ILE A 222 0.64 -33.99 -32.50
C ILE A 222 0.98 -34.28 -31.04
N TRP A 223 -0.01 -34.68 -30.24
CA TRP A 223 0.22 -35.15 -28.87
C TRP A 223 0.92 -36.51 -28.90
N CYS A 224 2.00 -36.65 -28.13
CA CYS A 224 2.74 -37.90 -27.99
C CYS A 224 1.92 -38.98 -27.27
#